data_AF-A0A2K8NUU9-F1
#
_entry.id   AF-A0A2K8NUU9-F1
#
_cell.length_a   1.000
_cell.length_b   1.000
_cell.length_c   1.000
_cell.angle_alpha   90.00
_cell.angle_beta   90.00
_cell.angle_gamma   90.00
#
_symmetry.space_group_name_H-M   'P 1'
#
loop_
_entity.id
_entity.type
_entity.pdbx_description
1 polymer ?
#
loop_
_entity_poly.entity_id
_entity_poly.type
_entity_poly.pdbx_seq_one_letter_code
_entity_poly.pdbx_strand_id
1 'polypeptide(L)'
;MQKEKVQTVKPVGLDVRNRFKKLRIHKPWQPLIIKIGFGFSLLSFLTILGLLILFSLLKMSWTNITNIEVFENIKTMTIAIFTLSLVFNLLITFSWFLTDIEQIMTNKMQFMLLSILSGAIINIGILIYIFKKYQVQKRKTSITWRGFWLKLGFRKLTVYDIVLCGVFTALTIVFAYLEQFMPGLVGGGGLTFKYLGLIILGVAISPALSIIVGICGALLSLLFVGSTLIISPWSFILDYFIPMMIPGIVSILRFTITTKKSYINYLNYIIVGFLTFLGIYIIQTLSGYYIWVAMAGGPAWGNNGVVYSVVYNALSIWPFNYPLTQIIMVPTIKVALLVNKGKF
;
A
#
# COMPACT_ATOMS: atom_id res chain seq x y z
N MET A 1 -2.99 34.16 -63.09
CA MET A 1 -2.05 33.02 -63.20
C MET A 1 -0.91 33.26 -62.19
N GLN A 2 -1.11 32.87 -60.93
CA GLN A 2 -0.13 33.04 -59.85
C GLN A 2 0.72 31.76 -59.74
N LYS A 3 2.05 31.90 -59.76
CA LYS A 3 2.99 30.80 -59.56
C LYS A 3 3.11 30.51 -58.06
N GLU A 4 2.65 29.34 -57.62
CA GLU A 4 2.94 28.80 -56.28
C GLU A 4 4.42 28.41 -56.18
N LYS A 5 5.08 28.91 -55.13
CA LYS A 5 6.43 28.48 -54.74
C LYS A 5 6.32 27.21 -53.92
N VAL A 6 6.77 26.09 -54.47
CA VAL A 6 6.96 24.82 -53.76
C VAL A 6 8.12 24.98 -52.76
N GLN A 7 7.83 24.88 -51.46
CA GLN A 7 8.86 24.78 -50.42
C GLN A 7 9.39 23.34 -50.35
N THR A 8 10.64 23.14 -50.72
CA THR A 8 11.36 21.87 -50.54
C THR A 8 11.71 21.67 -49.07
N VAL A 9 11.12 20.63 -48.45
CA VAL A 9 11.44 20.17 -47.10
C VAL A 9 12.84 19.53 -47.11
N LYS A 10 13.79 20.11 -46.36
CA LYS A 10 15.10 19.47 -46.14
C LYS A 10 14.95 18.29 -45.17
N PRO A 11 15.62 17.15 -45.41
CA PRO A 11 15.59 16.02 -44.49
C PRO A 11 16.33 16.37 -43.20
N VAL A 12 15.64 16.22 -42.07
CA VAL A 12 16.25 16.35 -40.74
C VAL A 12 17.18 15.15 -40.55
N GLY A 13 18.48 15.39 -40.73
CA GLY A 13 19.53 14.44 -40.39
C GLY A 13 19.41 14.03 -38.92
N LEU A 14 19.14 12.74 -38.70
CA LEU A 14 19.18 12.08 -37.42
C LEU A 14 20.61 12.12 -36.87
N ASP A 15 20.91 13.14 -36.05
CA ASP A 15 22.15 13.21 -35.29
C ASP A 15 22.10 12.23 -34.10
N VAL A 16 22.41 10.96 -34.40
CA VAL A 16 22.47 9.85 -33.44
C VAL A 16 23.56 10.07 -32.38
N ARG A 17 24.55 10.93 -32.63
CA ARG A 17 25.63 11.21 -31.65
C ARG A 17 25.17 12.07 -30.47
N ASN A 18 24.08 12.83 -30.61
CA ASN A 18 23.58 13.67 -29.52
C ASN A 18 22.65 12.95 -28.53
N ARG A 19 22.20 11.71 -28.81
CA ARG A 19 21.42 10.92 -27.83
C ARG A 19 22.28 10.29 -26.72
N PHE A 20 23.55 10.01 -26.98
CA PHE A 20 24.43 9.38 -25.98
C PHE A 20 25.12 10.38 -25.04
N LYS A 21 25.15 11.69 -25.38
CA LYS A 21 25.64 12.74 -24.45
C LYS A 21 24.65 13.11 -23.35
N LYS A 22 23.37 12.70 -23.43
CA LYS A 22 22.36 12.93 -22.39
C LYS A 22 22.35 11.88 -21.26
N LEU A 23 23.30 10.95 -21.26
CA LEU A 23 23.54 9.99 -20.17
C LEU A 23 24.62 10.45 -19.18
N ARG A 24 25.05 11.72 -19.21
CA ARG A 24 25.63 12.34 -18.02
C ARG A 24 24.50 12.64 -17.05
N ILE A 25 24.26 11.70 -16.14
CA ILE A 25 23.61 11.97 -14.86
C ILE A 25 24.51 12.97 -14.14
N HIS A 26 24.37 14.27 -14.45
CA HIS A 26 24.69 15.29 -13.48
C HIS A 26 23.73 15.05 -12.32
N LYS A 27 24.15 14.24 -11.33
CA LYS A 27 23.50 14.25 -10.03
C LYS A 27 23.58 15.73 -9.60
N PRO A 28 22.47 16.47 -9.53
CA PRO A 28 22.53 17.79 -8.89
C PRO A 28 23.12 17.54 -7.51
N TRP A 29 24.04 18.39 -7.09
CA TRP A 29 24.66 18.32 -5.77
C TRP A 29 23.60 17.94 -4.73
N GLN A 30 23.65 16.69 -4.25
CA GLN A 30 22.67 16.23 -3.27
C GLN A 30 22.88 17.09 -2.04
N PRO A 31 21.88 17.91 -1.65
CA PRO A 31 22.04 18.80 -0.52
C PRO A 31 22.42 18.00 0.71
N LEU A 32 23.27 18.59 1.57
CA LEU A 32 23.86 17.93 2.73
C LEU A 32 22.83 17.15 3.55
N ILE A 33 21.61 17.68 3.67
CA ILE A 33 20.53 17.03 4.41
C ILE A 33 20.05 15.68 3.83
N ILE A 34 20.11 15.49 2.50
CA ILE A 34 19.82 14.18 1.88
C ILE A 34 20.93 13.20 2.24
N LYS A 35 22.19 13.62 2.19
CA LYS A 35 23.32 12.77 2.59
C LYS A 35 23.22 12.35 4.06
N ILE A 36 22.81 13.28 4.92
CA ILE A 36 22.54 13.00 6.34
C ILE A 36 21.37 12.00 6.48
N GLY A 37 20.26 12.22 5.77
CA GLY A 37 19.13 11.29 5.76
C GLY A 37 19.52 9.89 5.29
N PHE A 38 20.31 9.80 4.22
CA PHE A 38 20.88 8.55 3.74
C PHE A 38 21.77 7.89 4.81
N GLY A 39 22.70 8.63 5.41
CA GLY A 39 23.59 8.12 6.46
C GLY A 39 22.83 7.54 7.65
N PHE A 40 21.80 8.23 8.14
CA PHE A 40 20.96 7.71 9.23
C PHE A 40 20.11 6.51 8.82
N SER A 41 19.60 6.47 7.58
CA SER A 41 18.88 5.29 7.09
C SER A 41 19.79 4.07 7.00
N LEU A 42 21.05 4.25 6.56
CA LEU A 42 22.03 3.18 6.48
C LEU A 42 22.44 2.70 7.87
N LEU A 43 22.64 3.62 8.82
CA LEU A 43 22.90 3.26 10.21
C LEU A 43 21.73 2.46 10.81
N SER A 44 20.49 2.91 10.58
CA SER A 44 19.28 2.19 10.99
C SER A 44 19.24 0.78 10.39
N PHE A 45 19.52 0.64 9.10
CA PHE A 45 19.62 -0.67 8.44
C PHE A 45 20.66 -1.58 9.12
N LEU A 46 21.87 -1.08 9.38
CA LEU A 46 22.93 -1.84 10.04
C LEU A 46 22.56 -2.23 11.48
N THR A 47 21.91 -1.34 12.23
CA THR A 47 21.44 -1.62 13.58
C THR A 47 20.38 -2.73 13.58
N ILE A 48 19.39 -2.65 12.68
CA ILE A 48 18.36 -3.70 12.58
C ILE A 48 18.96 -5.03 12.11
N LEU A 49 19.91 -5.01 11.18
CA LEU A 49 20.63 -6.22 10.77
C LEU A 49 21.41 -6.85 11.94
N GLY A 50 22.11 -6.02 12.73
CA GLY A 50 22.81 -6.46 13.92
C GLY A 50 21.86 -7.08 14.96
N LEU A 51 20.71 -6.45 15.19
CA LEU A 51 19.66 -7.00 16.07
C LEU A 51 19.11 -8.32 15.52
N LEU A 52 18.84 -8.43 14.22
CA LEU A 52 18.37 -9.67 13.61
C LEU A 52 19.36 -10.82 13.82
N ILE A 53 20.66 -10.57 13.61
CA ILE A 53 21.72 -11.56 13.85
C ILE A 53 21.78 -11.93 15.34
N LEU A 54 21.77 -10.93 16.23
CA LEU A 54 21.79 -11.14 17.68
C LEU A 54 20.63 -12.03 18.13
N PHE A 55 19.40 -11.72 17.71
CA PHE A 55 18.21 -12.47 18.09
C PHE A 55 18.15 -13.86 17.44
N SER A 56 18.72 -14.03 16.24
CA SER A 56 18.86 -15.36 15.62
C SER A 56 19.79 -16.26 16.44
N LEU A 57 20.87 -15.70 16.98
CA LEU A 57 21.86 -16.39 17.79
C LEU A 57 21.52 -16.43 19.30
N LEU A 58 20.47 -15.72 19.73
CA LEU A 58 20.07 -15.63 21.12
C LEU A 58 19.79 -17.03 21.68
N LYS A 59 20.38 -17.30 22.85
CA LYS A 59 20.19 -18.52 23.63
C LYS A 59 19.40 -18.19 24.90
N MET A 60 18.59 -19.14 25.36
CA MET A 60 17.76 -18.96 26.56
C MET A 60 18.58 -18.66 27.80
N SER A 61 19.79 -19.23 27.93
CA SER A 61 20.71 -18.98 29.05
C SER A 61 21.16 -17.52 29.17
N TRP A 62 20.91 -16.69 28.15
CA TRP A 62 21.19 -15.24 28.19
C TRP A 62 19.99 -14.44 28.69
N THR A 63 18.91 -15.11 29.10
CA THR A 63 17.64 -14.50 29.53
C THR A 63 17.18 -15.10 30.85
N ASN A 64 16.25 -14.42 31.52
CA ASN A 64 15.59 -14.95 32.72
C ASN A 64 14.36 -15.82 32.40
N ILE A 65 14.17 -16.21 31.14
CA ILE A 65 13.03 -17.01 30.71
C ILE A 65 13.33 -18.48 31.05
N THR A 66 12.50 -19.08 31.88
CA THR A 66 12.64 -20.47 32.33
C THR A 66 11.87 -21.46 31.45
N ASN A 67 10.90 -20.97 30.66
CA ASN A 67 10.09 -21.80 29.78
C ASN A 67 10.64 -21.77 28.34
N ILE A 68 11.00 -22.94 27.82
CA ILE A 68 11.61 -23.09 26.49
C ILE A 68 10.70 -22.68 25.35
N GLU A 69 9.42 -23.01 25.42
CA GLU A 69 8.44 -22.70 24.39
C GLU A 69 8.18 -21.20 24.32
N VAL A 70 8.08 -20.54 25.49
CA VAL A 70 7.93 -19.08 25.57
C VAL A 70 9.15 -18.37 24.99
N PHE A 71 10.35 -18.85 25.29
CA PHE A 71 11.58 -18.30 24.74
C PHE A 71 11.61 -18.40 23.21
N GLU A 72 11.35 -19.58 22.65
CA GLU A 72 11.36 -19.80 21.19
C GLU A 72 10.28 -18.99 20.46
N ASN A 73 9.09 -18.83 21.06
CA ASN A 73 8.02 -18.00 20.50
C ASN A 73 8.42 -16.52 20.45
N ILE A 74 8.97 -15.98 21.55
CA ILE A 74 9.45 -14.59 21.61
C ILE A 74 10.59 -14.37 20.60
N LYS A 75 11.53 -15.31 20.53
CA LYS A 75 12.65 -15.27 19.58
C LYS A 75 12.15 -15.25 18.14
N THR A 76 11.26 -16.17 17.78
CA THR A 76 10.68 -16.27 16.43
C THR A 76 9.92 -15.01 16.05
N MET A 77 9.07 -14.49 16.94
CA MET A 77 8.33 -13.25 16.72
C MET A 77 9.29 -12.06 16.51
N THR A 78 10.33 -11.96 17.32
CA THR A 78 11.31 -10.88 17.23
C THR A 78 12.11 -10.94 15.92
N ILE A 79 12.52 -12.13 15.49
CA ILE A 79 13.15 -12.37 14.18
C ILE A 79 12.22 -11.92 13.05
N ALA A 80 10.94 -12.27 13.10
CA ALA A 80 9.97 -11.86 12.09
C ALA A 80 9.82 -10.33 12.02
N ILE A 81 9.70 -9.66 13.16
CA ILE A 81 9.60 -8.18 13.25
C ILE A 81 10.86 -7.50 12.70
N PHE A 82 12.05 -7.98 13.08
CA PHE A 82 13.29 -7.40 12.57
C PHE A 82 13.50 -7.69 11.09
N THR A 83 13.10 -8.86 10.59
CA THR A 83 13.14 -9.18 9.16
C THR A 83 12.26 -8.21 8.36
N LEU A 84 11.02 -7.98 8.80
CA LEU A 84 10.12 -7.02 8.15
C LEU A 84 10.68 -5.60 8.20
N SER A 85 11.18 -5.19 9.37
CA SER A 85 11.81 -3.88 9.55
C SER A 85 13.04 -3.72 8.66
N LEU A 86 13.84 -4.77 8.47
CA LEU A 86 15.02 -4.76 7.62
C LEU A 86 14.66 -4.54 6.15
N VAL A 87 13.60 -5.20 5.66
CA VAL A 87 13.08 -4.99 4.30
C VAL A 87 12.70 -3.53 4.08
N PHE A 88 11.95 -2.91 5.00
CA PHE A 88 11.60 -1.49 4.87
C PHE A 88 12.79 -0.55 5.06
N ASN A 89 13.76 -0.89 5.91
CA ASN A 89 15.02 -0.16 6.02
C ASN A 89 15.78 -0.15 4.69
N LEU A 90 15.89 -1.30 4.04
CA LEU A 90 16.52 -1.40 2.73
C LEU A 90 15.82 -0.49 1.71
N LEU A 91 14.49 -0.52 1.67
CA LEU A 91 13.69 0.31 0.76
C LEU A 91 13.85 1.82 1.02
N ILE A 92 13.85 2.27 2.28
CA ILE A 92 14.04 3.69 2.61
C ILE A 92 15.48 4.12 2.36
N THR A 93 16.49 3.29 2.64
CA THR A 93 17.89 3.58 2.33
C THR A 93 18.12 3.77 0.84
N PHE A 94 17.58 2.87 0.00
CA PHE A 94 17.62 3.05 -1.45
C PHE A 94 16.82 4.28 -1.90
N SER A 95 15.70 4.60 -1.24
CA SER A 95 14.93 5.80 -1.54
C SER A 95 15.76 7.07 -1.29
N TRP A 96 16.46 7.17 -0.15
CA TRP A 96 17.35 8.29 0.13
C TRP A 96 18.54 8.36 -0.83
N PHE A 97 19.06 7.21 -1.27
CA PHE A 97 20.18 7.15 -2.21
C PHE A 97 19.81 7.63 -3.62
N LEU A 98 18.63 7.25 -4.12
CA LEU A 98 18.22 7.43 -5.50
C LEU A 98 17.44 8.72 -5.78
N THR A 99 16.99 9.44 -4.75
CA THR A 99 16.10 10.60 -4.92
C THR A 99 16.77 11.94 -4.67
N ASP A 100 16.12 12.99 -5.18
CA ASP A 100 16.40 14.38 -4.89
C ASP A 100 15.30 15.00 -4.01
N ILE A 101 15.48 16.25 -3.60
CA ILE A 101 14.51 16.96 -2.75
C ILE A 101 13.14 17.06 -3.43
N GLU A 102 13.10 17.28 -4.74
CA GLU A 102 11.84 17.45 -5.48
C GLU A 102 11.00 16.17 -5.43
N GLN A 103 11.65 15.02 -5.63
CA GLN A 103 11.02 13.70 -5.54
C GLN A 103 10.56 13.38 -4.12
N ILE A 104 11.36 13.70 -3.10
CA ILE A 104 10.98 13.57 -1.68
C ILE A 104 9.74 14.45 -1.37
N MET A 105 9.74 15.69 -1.85
CA MET A 105 8.64 16.64 -1.66
C MET A 105 7.38 16.27 -2.43
N THR A 106 7.51 15.56 -3.54
CA THR A 106 6.38 15.04 -4.32
C THR A 106 5.81 13.76 -3.70
N ASN A 107 6.63 12.97 -3.00
CA ASN A 107 6.25 11.68 -2.43
C ASN A 107 6.33 11.67 -0.89
N LYS A 108 5.90 12.77 -0.25
CA LYS A 108 6.05 12.96 1.21
C LYS A 108 5.52 11.80 2.03
N MET A 109 4.31 11.34 1.72
CA MET A 109 3.65 10.26 2.45
C MET A 109 4.42 8.96 2.31
N GLN A 110 4.93 8.65 1.11
CA GLN A 110 5.76 7.48 0.86
C GLN A 110 7.00 7.46 1.77
N PHE A 111 7.74 8.57 1.82
CA PHE A 111 8.96 8.67 2.63
C PHE A 111 8.66 8.60 4.14
N MET A 112 7.58 9.23 4.59
CA MET A 112 7.15 9.15 5.99
C MET A 112 6.77 7.73 6.38
N LEU A 113 5.91 7.08 5.58
CA LEU A 113 5.44 5.73 5.85
C LEU A 113 6.58 4.72 5.84
N LEU A 114 7.48 4.80 4.87
CA LEU A 114 8.67 3.96 4.83
C LEU A 114 9.54 4.16 6.08
N SER A 115 9.72 5.41 6.53
CA SER A 115 10.52 5.69 7.73
C SER A 115 9.84 5.18 9.02
N ILE A 116 8.51 5.19 9.08
CA ILE A 116 7.73 4.61 10.19
C ILE A 116 7.84 3.09 10.17
N LEU A 117 7.56 2.46 9.03
CA LEU A 117 7.60 1.00 8.86
C LEU A 117 9.02 0.42 9.04
N SER A 118 10.05 1.21 8.73
CA SER A 118 11.44 0.85 8.97
C SER A 118 11.92 1.15 10.39
N GLY A 119 11.13 1.81 11.23
CA GLY A 119 11.58 2.28 12.54
C GLY A 119 12.71 3.32 12.48
N ALA A 120 12.90 4.00 11.34
CA ALA A 120 13.94 5.01 11.17
C ALA A 120 13.50 6.37 11.75
N ILE A 121 13.36 6.43 13.08
CA ILE A 121 12.80 7.58 13.82
C ILE A 121 13.56 8.89 13.50
N ILE A 122 14.88 8.84 13.38
CA ILE A 122 15.68 10.02 13.04
C ILE A 122 15.32 10.55 11.64
N ASN A 123 15.11 9.66 10.67
CA ASN A 123 14.69 10.04 9.32
C ASN A 123 13.31 10.70 9.30
N ILE A 124 12.40 10.31 10.19
CA ILE A 124 11.12 11.00 10.38
C ILE A 124 11.35 12.47 10.75
N GLY A 125 12.22 12.74 11.73
CA GLY A 125 12.58 14.11 12.13
C GLY A 125 13.18 14.94 10.98
N ILE A 126 14.08 14.32 10.19
CA ILE A 126 14.68 14.96 9.01
C ILE A 126 13.61 15.28 7.95
N LEU A 127 12.70 14.35 7.67
CA LEU A 127 11.61 14.56 6.71
C LEU A 127 10.68 15.68 7.15
N ILE A 128 10.30 15.74 8.44
CA ILE A 128 9.50 16.84 8.99
C ILE A 128 10.21 18.17 8.77
N TYR A 129 11.52 18.24 9.06
CA TYR A 129 12.32 19.45 8.82
C TYR A 129 12.33 19.84 7.34
N ILE A 130 12.61 18.89 6.43
CA ILE A 130 12.61 19.14 4.98
C ILE A 130 11.22 19.65 4.55
N PHE A 131 10.16 18.97 4.95
CA PHE A 131 8.80 19.34 4.56
C PHE A 131 8.44 20.73 5.03
N LYS A 132 8.81 21.11 6.26
CA LYS A 132 8.58 22.45 6.81
C LYS A 132 9.40 23.50 6.05
N LYS A 133 10.71 23.29 5.89
CA LYS A 133 11.63 24.23 5.23
C LYS A 133 11.21 24.52 3.78
N TYR A 134 10.81 23.48 3.05
CA TYR A 134 10.41 23.57 1.65
C TYR A 134 8.88 23.76 1.48
N GLN A 135 8.08 23.83 2.55
CA GLN A 135 6.66 24.24 2.49
C GLN A 135 6.49 25.75 2.37
N VAL A 136 7.46 26.53 2.83
CA VAL A 136 7.37 28.00 2.98
C VAL A 136 7.08 28.73 1.66
N GLN A 137 7.17 28.05 0.51
CA GLN A 137 6.89 28.63 -0.80
C GLN A 137 5.45 28.45 -1.32
N LYS A 138 4.53 27.74 -0.65
CA LYS A 138 3.13 27.61 -1.11
C LYS A 138 2.15 28.31 -0.16
N ARG A 139 1.42 29.30 -0.70
CA ARG A 139 0.41 30.16 -0.03
C ARG A 139 -0.43 29.38 1.00
N LYS A 140 -0.59 29.96 2.20
CA LYS A 140 -1.59 29.57 3.20
C LYS A 140 -2.99 29.71 2.62
N THR A 141 -3.51 28.67 1.97
CA THR A 141 -4.95 28.55 1.74
C THR A 141 -5.59 28.13 3.05
N SER A 142 -6.58 28.88 3.54
CA SER A 142 -7.35 28.48 4.73
C SER A 142 -7.92 27.08 4.53
N ILE A 143 -7.74 26.21 5.54
CA ILE A 143 -8.30 24.86 5.52
C ILE A 143 -9.80 25.01 5.77
N THR A 144 -10.59 25.06 4.70
CA THR A 144 -12.04 25.00 4.80
C THR A 144 -12.48 23.54 4.80
N TRP A 145 -13.54 23.21 5.57
CA TRP A 145 -14.16 21.88 5.55
C TRP A 145 -14.51 21.43 4.13
N ARG A 146 -15.04 22.34 3.30
CA ARG A 146 -15.31 22.07 1.88
C ARG A 146 -14.05 21.68 1.10
N GLY A 147 -12.93 22.37 1.34
CA GLY A 147 -11.64 22.04 0.74
C GLY A 147 -11.08 20.70 1.20
N PHE A 148 -11.35 20.29 2.45
CA PHE A 148 -10.99 18.97 2.97
C PHE A 148 -11.77 17.85 2.27
N TRP A 149 -13.11 17.95 2.19
CA TRP A 149 -13.95 16.97 1.49
C TRP A 149 -13.60 16.84 0.00
N LEU A 150 -13.36 17.97 -0.68
CA LEU A 150 -12.86 17.96 -2.06
C LEU A 150 -11.49 17.29 -2.18
N LYS A 151 -10.61 17.47 -1.19
CA LYS A 151 -9.31 16.77 -1.16
C LYS A 151 -9.46 15.26 -0.91
N LEU A 152 -10.47 14.84 -0.17
CA LEU A 152 -10.81 13.41 -0.02
C LEU A 152 -11.44 12.80 -1.29
N GLY A 153 -11.72 13.63 -2.31
CA GLY A 153 -12.34 13.19 -3.56
C GLY A 153 -13.88 13.23 -3.54
N PHE A 154 -14.48 13.74 -2.45
CA PHE A 154 -15.91 14.01 -2.38
C PHE A 154 -16.21 15.30 -3.15
N ARG A 155 -16.56 15.12 -4.42
CA ARG A 155 -17.03 16.16 -5.34
C ARG A 155 -18.47 15.89 -5.75
N LYS A 156 -19.11 16.86 -6.40
CA LYS A 156 -20.40 16.61 -7.06
C LYS A 156 -20.23 15.45 -8.05
N LEU A 157 -20.92 14.34 -7.79
CA LEU A 157 -20.85 13.15 -8.62
C LEU A 157 -21.49 13.43 -9.97
N THR A 158 -20.77 13.11 -11.03
CA THR A 158 -21.32 13.13 -12.39
C THR A 158 -22.04 11.81 -12.68
N VAL A 159 -22.89 11.79 -13.71
CA VAL A 159 -23.52 10.53 -14.17
C VAL A 159 -22.45 9.48 -14.49
N TYR A 160 -21.33 9.90 -15.09
CA TYR A 160 -20.19 9.03 -15.33
C TYR A 160 -19.63 8.40 -14.05
N ASP A 161 -19.51 9.17 -12.96
CA ASP A 161 -19.01 8.65 -11.68
C ASP A 161 -19.97 7.61 -11.08
N ILE A 162 -21.29 7.84 -11.22
CA ILE A 162 -22.32 6.90 -10.74
C ILE A 162 -22.28 5.60 -11.54
N VAL A 163 -22.20 5.68 -12.88
CA VAL A 163 -22.07 4.51 -13.76
C VAL A 163 -20.80 3.74 -13.44
N LEU A 164 -19.68 4.45 -13.24
CA LEU A 164 -18.41 3.85 -12.85
C LEU A 164 -18.52 3.12 -11.51
N CYS A 165 -19.17 3.72 -10.50
CA CYS A 165 -19.44 3.03 -9.24
C CYS A 165 -20.26 1.75 -9.46
N GLY A 166 -21.32 1.80 -10.27
CA GLY A 166 -22.14 0.63 -10.60
C GLY A 166 -21.32 -0.50 -11.23
N VAL A 167 -20.48 -0.18 -12.21
CA VAL A 167 -19.59 -1.16 -12.87
C VAL A 167 -18.60 -1.77 -11.89
N PHE A 168 -17.93 -0.95 -11.08
CA PHE A 168 -16.96 -1.46 -10.11
C PHE A 168 -17.64 -2.24 -8.97
N THR A 169 -18.85 -1.88 -8.56
CA THR A 169 -19.64 -2.64 -7.58
C THR A 169 -20.02 -4.00 -8.15
N ALA A 170 -20.52 -4.05 -9.38
CA ALA A 170 -20.82 -5.31 -10.07
C ALA A 170 -19.57 -6.19 -10.21
N LEU A 171 -18.43 -5.62 -10.62
CA LEU A 171 -17.17 -6.33 -10.72
C LEU A 171 -16.70 -6.89 -9.37
N THR A 172 -16.85 -6.10 -8.30
CA THR A 172 -16.51 -6.52 -6.93
C THR A 172 -17.34 -7.74 -6.50
N ILE A 173 -18.64 -7.73 -6.81
CA ILE A 173 -19.55 -8.86 -6.51
C ILE A 173 -19.19 -10.08 -7.35
N VAL A 174 -18.94 -9.91 -8.65
CA VAL A 174 -18.51 -11.01 -9.53
C VAL A 174 -17.22 -11.64 -9.02
N PHE A 175 -16.23 -10.84 -8.63
CA PHE A 175 -15.00 -11.36 -8.03
C PHE A 175 -15.27 -12.06 -6.71
N ALA A 176 -16.08 -11.49 -5.81
CA ALA A 176 -16.45 -12.15 -4.56
C ALA A 176 -17.19 -13.48 -4.78
N TYR A 177 -17.98 -13.61 -5.85
CA TYR A 177 -18.63 -14.86 -6.23
C TYR A 177 -17.62 -15.89 -6.77
N LEU A 178 -16.70 -15.47 -7.63
CA LEU A 178 -15.63 -16.33 -8.16
C LEU A 178 -14.71 -16.87 -7.05
N GLU A 179 -14.52 -16.11 -5.97
CA GLU A 179 -13.75 -16.54 -4.79
C GLU A 179 -14.33 -17.81 -4.14
N GLN A 180 -15.64 -18.08 -4.26
CA GLN A 180 -16.25 -19.29 -3.70
C GLN A 180 -15.76 -20.58 -4.38
N PHE A 181 -15.19 -20.49 -5.57
CA PHE A 181 -14.67 -21.63 -6.34
C PHE A 181 -13.15 -21.75 -6.24
N MET A 182 -12.49 -20.84 -5.52
CA MET A 182 -11.03 -20.84 -5.37
C MET A 182 -10.61 -21.67 -4.15
N PRO A 183 -9.39 -22.23 -4.15
CA PRO A 183 -8.84 -22.89 -2.98
C PRO A 183 -8.84 -21.96 -1.76
N GLY A 184 -9.32 -22.47 -0.63
CA GLY A 184 -9.44 -21.72 0.62
C GLY A 184 -8.99 -22.53 1.83
N LEU A 185 -8.77 -21.82 2.94
CA LEU A 185 -8.49 -22.38 4.25
C LEU A 185 -9.79 -22.84 4.94
N VAL A 186 -9.66 -23.84 5.80
CA VAL A 186 -10.77 -24.36 6.62
C VAL A 186 -11.16 -23.31 7.67
N GLY A 187 -12.40 -22.84 7.62
CA GLY A 187 -12.89 -21.76 8.50
C GLY A 187 -12.95 -20.38 7.83
N GLY A 188 -12.70 -20.32 6.51
CA GLY A 188 -12.82 -19.10 5.72
C GLY A 188 -11.47 -18.43 5.43
N GLY A 189 -11.39 -17.63 4.38
CA GLY A 189 -10.10 -17.10 3.90
C GLY A 189 -9.52 -17.96 2.78
N GLY A 190 -9.02 -17.30 1.75
CA GLY A 190 -8.63 -17.92 0.49
C GLY A 190 -8.13 -16.84 -0.46
N LEU A 191 -7.95 -17.19 -1.73
CA LEU A 191 -7.58 -16.21 -2.74
C LEU A 191 -8.74 -15.24 -2.99
N THR A 192 -8.45 -13.94 -2.93
CA THR A 192 -9.41 -12.86 -3.13
C THR A 192 -8.96 -11.92 -4.24
N PHE A 193 -9.92 -11.51 -5.07
CA PHE A 193 -9.72 -10.55 -6.17
C PHE A 193 -10.57 -9.30 -5.98
N LYS A 194 -11.58 -9.35 -5.11
CA LYS A 194 -12.54 -8.25 -4.88
C LYS A 194 -11.88 -6.92 -4.52
N TYR A 195 -10.74 -6.94 -3.83
CA TYR A 195 -10.04 -5.72 -3.44
C TYR A 195 -9.32 -5.03 -4.61
N LEU A 196 -8.94 -5.75 -5.66
CA LEU A 196 -8.19 -5.21 -6.79
C LEU A 196 -8.93 -4.07 -7.48
N GLY A 197 -10.22 -4.27 -7.77
CA GLY A 197 -11.06 -3.23 -8.40
C GLY A 197 -11.16 -1.98 -7.53
N LEU A 198 -11.30 -2.16 -6.23
CA LEU A 198 -11.37 -1.06 -5.26
C LEU A 198 -10.05 -0.29 -5.16
N ILE A 199 -8.91 -0.98 -5.19
CA ILE A 199 -7.58 -0.35 -5.20
C ILE A 199 -7.40 0.45 -6.49
N ILE A 200 -7.76 -0.10 -7.65
CA ILE A 200 -7.68 0.60 -8.94
C ILE A 200 -8.52 1.87 -8.91
N LEU A 201 -9.78 1.76 -8.48
CA LEU A 201 -10.69 2.90 -8.41
C LEU A 201 -10.16 3.98 -7.44
N GLY A 202 -9.63 3.57 -6.29
CA GLY A 202 -9.11 4.49 -5.27
C GLY A 202 -7.86 5.24 -5.73
N VAL A 203 -6.92 4.52 -6.34
CA VAL A 203 -5.62 5.06 -6.77
C VAL A 203 -5.72 5.83 -8.08
N ALA A 204 -6.41 5.30 -9.08
CA ALA A 204 -6.39 5.84 -10.45
C ALA A 204 -7.48 6.89 -10.71
N ILE A 205 -8.53 6.93 -9.87
CA ILE A 205 -9.72 7.76 -10.13
C ILE A 205 -10.10 8.60 -8.91
N SER A 206 -10.57 7.98 -7.82
CA SER A 206 -10.98 8.70 -6.61
C SER A 206 -11.08 7.79 -5.38
N PRO A 207 -10.45 8.16 -4.24
CA PRO A 207 -10.61 7.47 -2.96
C PRO A 207 -12.08 7.42 -2.51
N ALA A 208 -12.83 8.51 -2.66
CA ALA A 208 -14.23 8.57 -2.26
C ALA A 208 -15.11 7.59 -3.05
N LEU A 209 -14.88 7.45 -4.36
CA LEU A 209 -15.62 6.48 -5.18
C LEU A 209 -15.30 5.06 -4.75
N SER A 210 -14.03 4.75 -4.47
CA SER A 210 -13.62 3.45 -3.94
C SER A 210 -14.31 3.11 -2.62
N ILE A 211 -14.42 4.08 -1.69
CA ILE A 211 -15.15 3.88 -0.43
C ILE A 211 -16.64 3.61 -0.69
N ILE A 212 -17.28 4.41 -1.55
CA ILE A 212 -18.71 4.23 -1.89
C ILE A 212 -18.94 2.85 -2.51
N VAL A 213 -18.11 2.45 -3.48
CA VAL A 213 -18.19 1.13 -4.10
C VAL A 213 -17.96 0.01 -3.08
N GLY A 214 -17.01 0.19 -2.16
CA GLY A 214 -16.76 -0.76 -1.08
C GLY A 214 -17.97 -0.93 -0.16
N ILE A 215 -18.61 0.17 0.24
CA ILE A 215 -19.85 0.16 1.03
C ILE A 215 -20.97 -0.55 0.27
N CYS A 216 -21.22 -0.16 -0.98
CA CYS A 216 -22.26 -0.78 -1.82
C CYS A 216 -21.99 -2.27 -2.04
N GLY A 217 -20.74 -2.64 -2.31
CA GLY A 217 -20.31 -4.03 -2.49
C GLY A 217 -20.49 -4.85 -1.23
N ALA A 218 -20.12 -4.33 -0.06
CA ALA A 218 -20.35 -4.99 1.22
C ALA A 218 -21.85 -5.17 1.53
N LEU A 219 -22.67 -4.13 1.34
CA LEU A 219 -24.11 -4.23 1.56
C LEU A 219 -24.77 -5.22 0.61
N LEU A 220 -24.40 -5.22 -0.67
CA LEU A 220 -24.91 -6.19 -1.64
C LEU A 220 -24.39 -7.59 -1.37
N SER A 221 -23.19 -7.74 -0.78
CA SER A 221 -22.67 -9.06 -0.41
C SER A 221 -23.58 -9.79 0.59
N LEU A 222 -24.38 -9.08 1.39
CA LEU A 222 -25.41 -9.71 2.24
C LEU A 222 -26.41 -10.57 1.46
N LEU A 223 -26.63 -10.26 0.17
CA LEU A 223 -27.55 -10.99 -0.69
C LEU A 223 -26.93 -12.26 -1.29
N PHE A 224 -25.59 -12.38 -1.28
CA PHE A 224 -24.86 -13.42 -2.01
C PHE A 224 -23.88 -14.24 -1.15
N VAL A 225 -23.48 -13.73 0.01
CA VAL A 225 -22.66 -14.45 0.98
C VAL A 225 -23.55 -15.46 1.68
N GLY A 226 -23.13 -16.73 1.69
CA GLY A 226 -23.85 -17.79 2.38
C GLY A 226 -24.09 -17.44 3.85
N SER A 227 -25.28 -17.72 4.35
CA SER A 227 -25.70 -17.38 5.72
C SER A 227 -24.77 -17.95 6.81
N THR A 228 -24.03 -19.02 6.51
CA THR A 228 -23.06 -19.64 7.42
C THR A 228 -21.77 -18.82 7.62
N LEU A 229 -21.52 -17.82 6.78
CA LEU A 229 -20.31 -16.99 6.83
C LEU A 229 -20.53 -15.62 7.52
N ILE A 230 -21.78 -15.28 7.82
CA ILE A 230 -22.16 -14.09 8.59
C ILE A 230 -22.87 -14.56 9.85
N ILE A 231 -22.12 -14.60 10.95
CA ILE A 231 -22.58 -15.26 12.18
C ILE A 231 -23.12 -14.25 13.19
N SER A 232 -22.75 -12.98 13.05
CA SER A 232 -23.31 -11.86 13.81
C SER A 232 -23.21 -10.54 13.04
N PRO A 233 -23.95 -9.48 13.43
CA PRO A 233 -23.77 -8.14 12.85
C PRO A 233 -22.32 -7.63 12.96
N TRP A 234 -21.62 -7.97 14.04
CA TRP A 234 -20.21 -7.62 14.21
C TRP A 234 -19.30 -8.37 13.24
N SER A 235 -19.62 -9.63 12.92
CA SER A 235 -18.88 -10.40 11.91
C SER A 235 -19.04 -9.76 10.54
N PHE A 236 -20.25 -9.30 10.21
CA PHE A 236 -20.48 -8.58 8.96
C PHE A 236 -19.62 -7.30 8.88
N ILE A 237 -19.63 -6.52 9.96
CA ILE A 237 -18.88 -5.26 10.01
C ILE A 237 -17.38 -5.50 9.86
N LEU A 238 -16.82 -6.46 10.61
CA LEU A 238 -15.37 -6.68 10.66
C LEU A 238 -14.86 -7.55 9.50
N ASP A 239 -15.59 -8.55 9.03
CA ASP A 239 -15.11 -9.46 7.97
C ASP A 239 -15.40 -8.93 6.55
N TYR A 240 -16.44 -8.11 6.38
CA TYR A 240 -16.92 -7.70 5.06
C TYR A 240 -16.98 -6.18 4.90
N PHE A 241 -17.65 -5.47 5.81
CA PHE A 241 -17.93 -4.04 5.61
C PHE A 241 -16.67 -3.17 5.68
N ILE A 242 -15.95 -3.22 6.80
CA ILE A 242 -14.74 -2.42 6.98
C ILE A 242 -13.65 -2.84 5.97
N PRO A 243 -13.32 -4.14 5.76
CA PRO A 243 -12.31 -4.54 4.80
C PRO A 243 -12.53 -4.00 3.39
N MET A 244 -13.79 -3.93 2.93
CA MET A 244 -14.13 -3.37 1.62
C MET A 244 -13.89 -1.86 1.51
N MET A 245 -13.86 -1.11 2.62
CA MET A 245 -13.57 0.32 2.60
C MET A 245 -12.06 0.62 2.61
N ILE A 246 -11.23 -0.32 3.09
CA ILE A 246 -9.80 -0.10 3.33
C ILE A 246 -9.02 0.33 2.09
N PRO A 247 -9.20 -0.27 0.88
CA PRO A 247 -8.54 0.23 -0.34
C PRO A 247 -8.77 1.72 -0.60
N GLY A 248 -10.00 2.19 -0.39
CA GLY A 248 -10.38 3.58 -0.54
C GLY A 248 -9.76 4.47 0.54
N ILE A 249 -9.75 4.01 1.80
CA ILE A 249 -9.12 4.71 2.93
C ILE A 249 -7.61 4.87 2.69
N VAL A 250 -6.91 3.82 2.26
CA VAL A 250 -5.47 3.89 1.95
C VAL A 250 -5.20 4.88 0.81
N SER A 251 -6.11 4.95 -0.17
CA SER A 251 -5.98 5.88 -1.30
C SER A 251 -6.09 7.36 -0.90
N ILE A 252 -6.66 7.68 0.27
CA ILE A 252 -6.70 9.05 0.83
C ILE A 252 -5.29 9.60 1.07
N LEU A 253 -4.30 8.72 1.32
CA LEU A 253 -2.91 9.11 1.52
C LEU A 253 -2.26 9.66 0.23
N ARG A 254 -2.97 9.63 -0.91
CA ARG A 254 -2.62 10.31 -2.18
C ARG A 254 -1.21 9.97 -2.67
N PHE A 255 -0.95 8.68 -2.84
CA PHE A 255 0.29 8.21 -3.45
C PHE A 255 0.41 8.70 -4.90
N THR A 256 1.58 9.22 -5.26
CA THR A 256 1.84 9.72 -6.62
C THR A 256 2.15 8.55 -7.54
N ILE A 257 1.12 7.87 -8.02
CA ILE A 257 1.25 6.75 -8.94
C ILE A 257 1.06 7.23 -10.39
N THR A 258 2.02 6.91 -11.25
CA THR A 258 2.04 7.31 -12.67
C THR A 258 2.27 6.11 -13.59
N THR A 259 2.20 6.34 -14.90
CA THR A 259 2.53 5.31 -15.91
C THR A 259 4.03 5.17 -16.16
N LYS A 260 4.87 6.07 -15.59
CA LYS A 260 6.32 6.08 -15.83
C LYS A 260 7.02 4.94 -15.08
N LYS A 261 8.04 4.35 -15.70
CA LYS A 261 8.91 3.37 -15.03
C LYS A 261 9.91 4.15 -14.15
N SER A 262 9.71 4.16 -12.84
CA SER A 262 10.68 4.67 -11.88
C SER A 262 10.61 3.88 -10.58
N TYR A 263 11.74 3.78 -9.86
CA TYR A 263 11.80 3.11 -8.56
C TYR A 263 10.74 3.62 -7.59
N ILE A 264 10.62 4.94 -7.47
CA ILE A 264 9.64 5.61 -6.60
C ILE A 264 8.21 5.26 -6.96
N ASN A 265 7.90 5.16 -8.26
CA ASN A 265 6.58 4.74 -8.69
C ASN A 265 6.28 3.28 -8.32
N TYR A 266 7.23 2.37 -8.52
CA TYR A 266 7.10 0.97 -8.09
C TYR A 266 6.94 0.84 -6.58
N LEU A 267 7.67 1.65 -5.81
CA LEU A 267 7.59 1.67 -4.36
C LEU A 267 6.23 2.16 -3.86
N ASN A 268 5.62 3.13 -4.52
CA ASN A 268 4.24 3.54 -4.24
C ASN A 268 3.25 2.38 -4.43
N TYR A 269 3.39 1.55 -5.47
CA TYR A 269 2.56 0.34 -5.60
C TYR A 269 2.75 -0.62 -4.44
N ILE A 270 4.00 -0.89 -4.03
CA ILE A 270 4.31 -1.79 -2.91
C ILE A 270 3.66 -1.29 -1.61
N ILE A 271 3.80 0.00 -1.30
CA ILE A 271 3.28 0.59 -0.06
C ILE A 271 1.75 0.62 -0.06
N VAL A 272 1.11 0.98 -1.17
CA VAL A 272 -0.35 0.94 -1.28
C VAL A 272 -0.87 -0.48 -1.02
N GLY A 273 -0.34 -1.47 -1.74
CA GLY A 273 -0.73 -2.86 -1.55
C GLY A 273 -0.51 -3.32 -0.12
N PHE A 274 0.69 -3.06 0.43
CA PHE A 274 1.03 -3.44 1.79
C PHE A 274 0.09 -2.81 2.83
N LEU A 275 -0.20 -1.51 2.73
CA LEU A 275 -1.11 -0.84 3.66
C LEU A 275 -2.55 -1.31 3.53
N THR A 276 -3.01 -1.59 2.31
CA THR A 276 -4.36 -2.15 2.09
C THR A 276 -4.49 -3.49 2.80
N PHE A 277 -3.55 -4.41 2.57
CA PHE A 277 -3.60 -5.73 3.18
C PHE A 277 -3.27 -5.73 4.67
N LEU A 278 -2.41 -4.82 5.14
CA LEU A 278 -2.17 -4.61 6.56
C LEU A 278 -3.44 -4.14 7.27
N GLY A 279 -4.17 -3.19 6.68
CA GLY A 279 -5.44 -2.73 7.23
C GLY A 279 -6.45 -3.87 7.31
N ILE A 280 -6.62 -4.63 6.21
CA ILE A 280 -7.53 -5.79 6.18
C ILE A 280 -7.12 -6.82 7.23
N TYR A 281 -5.81 -7.09 7.35
CA TYR A 281 -5.26 -8.03 8.32
C TYR A 281 -5.56 -7.64 9.77
N ILE A 282 -5.40 -6.37 10.13
CA ILE A 282 -5.71 -5.88 11.46
C ILE A 282 -7.19 -6.12 11.78
N ILE A 283 -8.09 -5.76 10.87
CA ILE A 283 -9.53 -5.87 11.10
C ILE A 283 -9.97 -7.34 11.15
N GLN A 284 -9.49 -8.18 10.23
CA GLN A 284 -9.80 -9.61 10.22
C GLN A 284 -9.18 -10.34 11.42
N THR A 285 -8.03 -9.89 11.94
CA THR A 285 -7.46 -10.42 13.19
C THR A 285 -8.33 -10.06 14.40
N LEU A 286 -8.89 -8.85 14.44
CA LEU A 286 -9.84 -8.46 15.49
C LEU A 286 -11.12 -9.31 15.40
N SER A 287 -11.66 -9.50 14.19
CA SER A 287 -12.80 -10.39 13.97
C SER A 287 -12.50 -11.82 14.40
N GLY A 288 -11.38 -12.37 13.94
CA GLY A 288 -10.95 -13.73 14.25
C GLY A 288 -10.87 -13.97 15.75
N TYR A 289 -10.36 -12.99 16.51
CA TYR A 289 -10.25 -13.10 17.97
C TYR A 289 -11.60 -12.93 18.68
N TYR A 290 -12.34 -11.86 18.40
CA TYR A 290 -13.56 -11.54 19.15
C TYR A 290 -14.77 -12.38 18.75
N ILE A 291 -14.78 -12.93 17.54
CA ILE A 291 -15.95 -13.59 16.95
C ILE A 291 -15.63 -15.07 16.72
N TRP A 292 -14.66 -15.36 15.86
CA TRP A 292 -14.43 -16.72 15.38
C TRP A 292 -13.87 -17.66 16.45
N VAL A 293 -12.89 -17.20 17.25
CA VAL A 293 -12.38 -17.97 18.40
C VAL A 293 -13.47 -18.23 19.44
N ALA A 294 -14.29 -17.21 19.73
CA ALA A 294 -15.34 -17.29 20.73
C ALA A 294 -16.43 -18.30 20.34
N MET A 295 -16.68 -18.49 19.04
CA MET A 295 -17.69 -19.44 18.54
C MET A 295 -17.15 -20.83 18.23
N ALA A 296 -15.90 -20.97 17.79
CA ALA A 296 -15.32 -22.26 17.42
C ALA A 296 -14.91 -23.12 18.62
N GLY A 297 -15.15 -22.67 19.86
CA GLY A 297 -14.72 -23.37 21.08
C GLY A 297 -13.21 -23.31 21.30
N GLY A 298 -12.55 -22.32 20.69
CA GLY A 298 -11.09 -22.16 20.71
C GLY A 298 -10.37 -22.82 19.52
N PRO A 299 -9.08 -22.51 19.33
CA PRO A 299 -8.27 -23.05 18.24
C PRO A 299 -8.11 -24.58 18.34
N ALA A 300 -8.15 -25.30 17.22
CA ALA A 300 -7.78 -26.72 17.17
C ALA A 300 -6.30 -27.00 17.51
N TRP A 301 -5.47 -25.96 17.62
CA TRP A 301 -4.02 -26.02 17.77
C TRP A 301 -3.49 -25.14 18.91
N GLY A 302 -4.31 -24.89 19.94
CA GLY A 302 -3.84 -24.32 21.21
C GLY A 302 -4.88 -23.48 21.94
N ASN A 303 -4.61 -23.15 23.21
CA ASN A 303 -5.53 -22.38 24.06
C ASN A 303 -5.49 -20.85 23.85
N ASN A 304 -4.62 -20.33 22.98
CA ASN A 304 -4.45 -18.89 22.77
C ASN A 304 -5.16 -18.40 21.50
N GLY A 305 -6.38 -17.88 21.66
CA GLY A 305 -7.18 -17.32 20.59
C GLY A 305 -6.55 -16.16 19.83
N VAL A 306 -5.73 -15.33 20.50
CA VAL A 306 -5.06 -14.21 19.83
C VAL A 306 -4.03 -14.73 18.83
N VAL A 307 -3.20 -15.69 19.26
CA VAL A 307 -2.18 -16.31 18.39
C VAL A 307 -2.82 -16.98 17.20
N TYR A 308 -3.90 -17.74 17.42
CA TYR A 308 -4.67 -18.33 16.34
C TYR A 308 -5.14 -17.28 15.33
N SER A 309 -5.79 -16.21 15.79
CA SER A 309 -6.33 -15.19 14.90
C SER A 309 -5.23 -14.47 14.11
N VAL A 310 -4.13 -14.12 14.78
CA VAL A 310 -2.95 -13.49 14.16
C VAL A 310 -2.38 -14.39 13.06
N VAL A 311 -2.08 -15.65 13.37
CA VAL A 311 -1.40 -16.54 12.41
C VAL A 311 -2.35 -16.95 11.28
N TYR A 312 -3.62 -17.28 11.59
CA TYR A 312 -4.60 -17.67 10.58
C TYR A 312 -4.83 -16.55 9.55
N ASN A 313 -5.04 -15.32 10.00
CA ASN A 313 -5.22 -14.18 9.11
C ASN A 313 -3.92 -13.79 8.39
N ALA A 314 -2.77 -14.02 9.00
CA ALA A 314 -1.48 -13.77 8.36
C ALA A 314 -1.26 -14.73 7.18
N LEU A 315 -1.61 -16.01 7.35
CA LEU A 315 -1.61 -17.01 6.28
C LEU A 315 -2.66 -16.72 5.22
N SER A 316 -3.84 -16.23 5.60
CA SER A 316 -4.85 -15.81 4.62
C SER A 316 -4.35 -14.63 3.76
N ILE A 317 -3.66 -13.66 4.35
CA ILE A 317 -3.37 -12.38 3.68
C ILE A 317 -2.01 -12.37 2.98
N TRP A 318 -0.94 -12.75 3.67
CA TRP A 318 0.42 -12.48 3.20
C TRP A 318 0.95 -13.44 2.13
N PRO A 319 0.69 -14.75 2.18
CA PRO A 319 1.08 -15.66 1.09
C PRO A 319 0.03 -15.75 -0.01
N PHE A 320 -1.27 -15.67 0.29
CA PHE A 320 -2.33 -15.87 -0.72
C PHE A 320 -2.75 -14.57 -1.41
N ASN A 321 -3.14 -13.55 -0.64
CA ASN A 321 -3.82 -12.37 -1.20
C ASN A 321 -2.88 -11.25 -1.64
N TYR A 322 -1.92 -10.89 -0.78
CA TYR A 322 -1.01 -9.79 -1.04
C TYR A 322 -0.15 -10.00 -2.30
N PRO A 323 0.54 -11.14 -2.51
CA PRO A 323 1.44 -11.30 -3.64
C PRO A 323 0.68 -11.31 -4.98
N LEU A 324 -0.44 -12.03 -5.02
CA LEU A 324 -1.32 -12.10 -6.18
C LEU A 324 -1.83 -10.71 -6.57
N THR A 325 -2.38 -9.98 -5.60
CA THR A 325 -2.87 -8.62 -5.85
C THR A 325 -1.73 -7.69 -6.24
N GLN A 326 -0.56 -7.80 -5.61
CA GLN A 326 0.60 -6.97 -5.91
C GLN A 326 1.09 -7.14 -7.36
N ILE A 327 1.08 -8.38 -7.87
CA ILE A 327 1.46 -8.68 -9.26
C ILE A 327 0.45 -8.08 -10.25
N ILE A 328 -0.85 -8.23 -9.99
CA ILE A 328 -1.91 -7.81 -10.91
C ILE A 328 -2.17 -6.29 -10.83
N MET A 329 -1.97 -5.68 -9.66
CA MET A 329 -2.21 -4.26 -9.42
C MET A 329 -1.39 -3.34 -10.32
N VAL A 330 -0.12 -3.68 -10.56
CA VAL A 330 0.78 -2.84 -11.38
C VAL A 330 0.30 -2.68 -12.83
N PRO A 331 0.03 -3.76 -13.60
CA PRO A 331 -0.47 -3.62 -14.96
C PRO A 331 -1.88 -3.01 -15.01
N THR A 332 -2.78 -3.40 -14.11
CA THR A 332 -4.19 -2.95 -14.14
C THR A 332 -4.32 -1.45 -13.84
N ILE A 333 -3.62 -0.92 -12.84
CA ILE A 333 -3.60 0.52 -12.56
C ILE A 333 -2.97 1.30 -13.72
N LYS A 334 -1.90 0.77 -14.35
CA LYS A 334 -1.30 1.42 -15.53
C LYS A 334 -2.30 1.54 -16.67
N VAL A 335 -3.06 0.47 -16.95
CA VAL A 335 -4.12 0.50 -17.96
C VAL A 335 -5.21 1.50 -17.59
N ALA A 336 -5.69 1.49 -16.34
CA ALA A 336 -6.70 2.45 -15.88
C ALA A 336 -6.23 3.91 -16.01
N LEU A 337 -4.98 4.20 -15.65
CA LEU A 337 -4.39 5.52 -15.81
C LEU A 337 -4.26 5.94 -17.28
N LEU A 338 -3.97 5.02 -18.21
CA LEU A 338 -3.90 5.31 -19.64
C LEU A 338 -5.29 5.64 -20.21
N VAL A 339 -6.32 4.88 -19.82
CA VAL A 339 -7.70 5.14 -20.24
C VAL A 339 -8.19 6.49 -19.70
N ASN A 340 -7.81 6.85 -18.47
CA ASN A 340 -8.26 8.10 -17.84
C ASN A 340 -7.50 9.34 -18.34
N LYS A 341 -6.27 9.19 -18.86
CA LYS A 341 -5.47 10.30 -19.43
C LYS A 341 -6.09 10.96 -20.66
N GLY A 342 -7.07 10.32 -21.31
CA GLY A 342 -7.81 10.91 -22.43
C GLY A 342 -8.99 11.80 -22.03
N LYS A 343 -9.23 12.03 -20.73
CA LYS A 343 -10.46 12.66 -20.22
C LYS A 343 -10.26 13.94 -19.41
N PHE A 344 -9.03 14.49 -19.35
CA PHE A 344 -8.72 15.75 -18.68
C PHE A 344 -7.80 16.63 -19.52
#